data_AF-F7LZ88-F1
#
_entry.id   AF-F7LZ88-F1
#
_cell.length_a   1.000
_cell.length_b   1.000
_cell.length_c   1.000
_cell.angle_alpha   90.00
_cell.angle_beta   90.00
_cell.angle_gamma   90.00
#
_symmetry.space_group_name_H-M   'P 1'
#
loop_
_entity.id
_entity.type
_entity.pdbx_description
1 polymer ?
#
loop_
_entity_poly.entity_id
_entity_poly.type
_entity_poly.pdbx_seq_one_letter_code
_entity_poly.pdbx_strand_id
1 'polypeptide(L)'
;MHSNFQQNISIIFQIKERGVFQKYIDFIHFPFYRNMEINSRINFEFPLTVIVGQNGCGKSSLLHAIYGMPQRYTPYKFWFDTKVDPIQYYNDEKKRHSFWYQYTQNEKLHQVVKARIKRGNDPNYWETSRPLSWAGMSVQERHSPIEKNVIYLDFREELSAFDKYFYFGNLSNTKARNKQEYIRRKASYLYKALSNKDYIAKSPHRKDLNKPVKHLSTAELEAISYILGRNYTDTLSVFHSFFRNEGYSVLFKTQFAKYSEAFAGSGEMAVVRLVQEVINATNYSLIILDEPEVSLHPGAQERLTNFLLEQIKLKKHQIVVTSHSPSIIKHLPKEAIKVLYQSPSSGRFFVKENLLPEEAFFHIEFSNENKKRIHFEDILAKEIVSSILKNIGKEKEELFKLDYNPGGCSIINKDFIPIYCRDEQSKEFIFFDGDQCFSEHIDWKDIPTREITLEKLQKYIHIQTHCNIDFHVDGNSGRSNPVQKIDLCKKYLDYYKNNVFYLPCAIPEDIIWNEDIAHNFLSATYGTECQSIIEKINICENSKKKFEQLSHALYGNDNTTSETIFSLQRIFIQSWLNQQDHNYKSIVDIISRIASL
;
A
#
# COMPACT_ATOMS: atom_id res chain seq x y z
N MET A 1 4.03 -20.62 13.34
CA MET A 1 3.87 -19.55 12.32
C MET A 1 2.42 -19.44 11.80
N HIS A 2 1.40 -19.81 12.59
CA HIS A 2 -0.02 -19.84 12.15
C HIS A 2 -0.87 -18.68 12.70
N SER A 3 -0.23 -17.60 13.16
CA SER A 3 -0.94 -16.38 13.57
C SER A 3 -1.55 -15.68 12.35
N ASN A 4 -2.73 -15.10 12.57
CA ASN A 4 -3.42 -14.25 11.60
C ASN A 4 -2.60 -12.96 11.37
N PHE A 5 -2.46 -12.51 10.13
CA PHE A 5 -1.75 -11.27 9.75
C PHE A 5 -2.13 -10.09 10.63
N GLN A 6 -3.44 -9.91 10.89
CA GLN A 6 -3.95 -8.81 11.70
C GLN A 6 -3.43 -8.85 13.15
N GLN A 7 -3.29 -10.05 13.72
CA GLN A 7 -2.72 -10.22 15.06
C GLN A 7 -1.24 -9.85 15.07
N ASN A 8 -0.49 -10.29 14.04
CA ASN A 8 0.93 -9.95 13.90
C ASN A 8 1.15 -8.45 13.78
N ILE A 9 0.36 -7.78 12.94
CA ILE A 9 0.42 -6.34 12.72
C ILE A 9 0.11 -5.59 14.03
N SER A 10 -0.97 -5.96 14.72
CA SER A 10 -1.37 -5.36 15.99
C SER A 10 -0.28 -5.48 17.05
N ILE A 11 0.33 -6.66 17.19
CA ILE A 11 1.44 -6.88 18.11
C ILE A 11 2.65 -6.03 17.75
N ILE A 12 2.97 -5.88 16.45
CA ILE A 12 4.11 -5.07 16.01
C ILE A 12 3.89 -3.59 16.34
N PHE A 13 2.67 -3.06 16.14
CA PHE A 13 2.33 -1.70 16.56
C PHE A 13 2.52 -1.52 18.07
N GLN A 14 1.99 -2.43 18.89
CA GLN A 14 2.17 -2.38 20.35
C GLN A 14 3.65 -2.44 20.77
N ILE A 15 4.48 -3.26 20.10
CA ILE A 15 5.92 -3.32 20.35
C ILE A 15 6.58 -1.98 20.02
N LYS A 16 6.13 -1.31 18.94
CA LYS A 16 6.67 -0.02 18.51
C LYS A 16 6.28 1.11 19.46
N GLU A 17 5.02 1.18 19.87
CA GLU A 17 4.52 2.15 20.85
C GLU A 17 5.26 2.06 22.19
N ARG A 18 5.64 0.85 22.61
CA ARG A 18 6.44 0.62 23.82
C ARG A 18 7.93 0.96 23.69
N GLY A 19 8.37 1.53 22.56
CA GLY A 19 9.77 1.95 22.36
C GLY A 19 10.79 0.80 22.26
N VAL A 20 10.35 -0.44 22.00
CA VAL A 20 11.23 -1.63 22.06
C VAL A 20 12.22 -1.69 20.90
N PHE A 21 11.96 -0.98 19.80
CA PHE A 21 12.88 -0.90 18.64
C PHE A 21 14.03 0.09 18.91
N GLN A 22 15.09 -0.38 19.56
CA GLN A 22 16.20 0.46 20.07
C GLN A 22 17.14 1.07 19.01
N LYS A 23 17.08 0.62 17.75
CA LYS A 23 17.95 1.08 16.66
C LYS A 23 17.13 1.27 15.39
N TYR A 24 16.19 2.20 15.44
CA TYR A 24 15.16 2.34 14.41
C TYR A 24 15.35 3.62 13.62
N ILE A 25 15.36 3.51 12.29
CA ILE A 25 15.39 4.66 11.40
C ILE A 25 13.94 5.14 11.24
N ASP A 26 13.66 6.38 11.64
CA ASP A 26 12.30 6.91 11.70
C ASP A 26 11.83 7.43 10.33
N PHE A 27 12.71 8.12 9.62
CA PHE A 27 12.44 8.62 8.29
C PHE A 27 13.73 8.92 7.52
N ILE A 28 13.60 9.05 6.20
CA ILE A 28 14.60 9.62 5.32
C ILE A 28 14.03 10.82 4.57
N HIS A 29 14.86 11.84 4.38
CA HIS A 29 14.57 13.04 3.64
C HIS A 29 15.60 13.24 2.53
N PHE A 30 15.13 13.66 1.36
CA PHE A 30 15.89 13.80 0.13
C PHE A 30 15.86 15.27 -0.33
N PRO A 31 16.77 16.12 0.18
CA PRO A 31 16.88 17.49 -0.30
C PRO A 31 17.15 17.52 -1.81
N PHE A 32 18.02 16.62 -2.27
CA PHE A 32 18.27 16.38 -3.70
C PHE A 32 18.92 15.01 -3.89
N TYR A 33 18.22 14.04 -4.48
CA TYR A 33 18.76 12.69 -4.68
C TYR A 33 18.24 12.07 -5.98
N ARG A 34 19.14 11.81 -6.93
CA ARG A 34 18.81 11.28 -8.27
C ARG A 34 17.59 12.02 -8.86
N ASN A 35 16.61 11.27 -9.37
CA ASN A 35 15.37 11.79 -9.94
C ASN A 35 14.19 11.78 -8.95
N MET A 36 14.43 11.63 -7.65
CA MET A 36 13.36 11.78 -6.65
C MET A 36 12.93 13.25 -6.56
N GLU A 37 11.66 13.52 -6.29
CA GLU A 37 11.15 14.88 -6.12
C GLU A 37 11.96 15.63 -5.03
N ILE A 38 12.22 16.92 -5.28
CA ILE A 38 13.04 17.75 -4.39
C ILE A 38 12.37 17.86 -3.02
N ASN A 39 13.16 17.75 -1.95
CA ASN A 39 12.68 17.76 -0.56
C ASN A 39 11.65 16.65 -0.24
N SER A 40 11.71 15.51 -0.93
CA SER A 40 10.87 14.35 -0.59
C SER A 40 11.21 13.80 0.78
N ARG A 41 10.19 13.40 1.54
CA ARG A 41 10.35 12.66 2.80
C ARG A 41 9.64 11.32 2.70
N ILE A 42 10.20 10.29 3.35
CA ILE A 42 9.59 8.98 3.50
C ILE A 42 9.67 8.59 4.96
N ASN A 43 8.53 8.26 5.55
CA ASN A 43 8.40 7.90 6.95
C ASN A 43 8.31 6.38 7.11
N PHE A 44 9.08 5.83 8.05
CA PHE A 44 9.05 4.42 8.40
C PHE A 44 8.15 4.24 9.62
N GLU A 45 6.83 4.35 9.42
CA GLU A 45 5.83 4.26 10.48
C GLU A 45 5.57 2.82 10.92
N PHE A 46 5.79 1.85 10.04
CA PHE A 46 5.74 0.42 10.36
C PHE A 46 7.12 -0.25 10.13
N PRO A 47 7.56 -1.20 10.98
CA PRO A 47 8.88 -1.84 10.84
C PRO A 47 9.09 -2.66 9.58
N LEU A 48 8.01 -3.12 8.93
CA LEU A 48 8.04 -3.59 7.56
C LEU A 48 7.62 -2.44 6.65
N THR A 49 8.44 -2.09 5.67
CA THR A 49 8.10 -1.08 4.66
C THR A 49 8.19 -1.74 3.29
N VAL A 50 7.11 -1.68 2.51
CA VAL A 50 7.08 -2.17 1.13
C VAL A 50 6.96 -0.99 0.17
N ILE A 51 7.96 -0.85 -0.67
CA ILE A 51 8.09 0.17 -1.69
C ILE A 51 7.56 -0.41 -3.00
N VAL A 52 6.45 0.11 -3.49
CA VAL A 52 5.80 -0.35 -4.71
C VAL A 52 5.76 0.75 -5.77
N GLY A 53 5.56 0.39 -7.03
CA GLY A 53 5.48 1.33 -8.15
C GLY A 53 6.04 0.75 -9.44
N GLN A 54 5.78 1.38 -10.58
CA GLN A 54 6.17 0.88 -11.91
C GLN A 54 7.67 0.62 -12.10
N ASN A 55 8.02 -0.16 -13.12
CA ASN A 55 9.43 -0.42 -13.47
C ASN A 55 10.16 0.89 -13.80
N GLY A 56 11.39 1.03 -13.32
CA GLY A 56 12.18 2.25 -13.52
C GLY A 56 11.80 3.44 -12.63
N CYS A 57 10.83 3.33 -11.71
CA CYS A 57 10.40 4.46 -10.88
C CYS A 57 11.34 4.86 -9.72
N GLY A 58 12.55 4.28 -9.66
CA GLY A 58 13.55 4.62 -8.65
C GLY A 58 13.54 3.78 -7.36
N LYS A 59 12.77 2.68 -7.30
CA LYS A 59 12.72 1.77 -6.12
C LYS A 59 14.09 1.29 -5.63
N SER A 60 14.91 0.70 -6.49
CA SER A 60 16.26 0.27 -6.11
C SER A 60 17.15 1.46 -5.73
N SER A 61 16.94 2.65 -6.33
CA SER A 61 17.66 3.87 -5.92
C SER A 61 17.36 4.24 -4.46
N LEU A 62 16.09 4.15 -4.05
CA LEU A 62 15.68 4.36 -2.67
C LEU A 62 16.29 3.30 -1.75
N LEU A 63 16.29 2.02 -2.14
CA LEU A 63 16.97 0.96 -1.38
C LEU A 63 18.46 1.25 -1.19
N HIS A 64 19.16 1.73 -2.22
CA HIS A 64 20.57 2.08 -2.12
C HIS A 64 20.84 3.24 -1.15
N ALA A 65 19.94 4.21 -1.07
CA ALA A 65 20.02 5.28 -0.07
C ALA A 65 19.84 4.70 1.35
N ILE A 66 18.85 3.84 1.55
CA ILE A 66 18.58 3.15 2.82
C ILE A 66 19.76 2.26 3.25
N TYR A 67 20.33 1.50 2.33
CA TYR A 67 21.56 0.72 2.54
C TYR A 67 22.71 1.61 3.03
N GLY A 68 22.85 2.81 2.48
CA GLY A 68 23.92 3.75 2.82
C GLY A 68 23.76 4.48 4.15
N MET A 69 22.66 4.31 4.87
CA MET A 69 22.43 5.01 6.14
C MET A 69 23.37 4.51 7.24
N PRO A 70 23.46 3.20 7.54
CA PRO A 70 24.22 2.74 8.70
C PRO A 70 25.73 2.94 8.55
N GLN A 71 26.44 2.89 9.67
CA GLN A 71 27.89 3.04 9.71
C GLN A 71 28.57 1.99 8.83
N ARG A 72 29.62 2.37 8.10
CA ARG A 72 30.41 1.52 7.16
C ARG A 72 29.70 1.14 5.85
N TYR A 73 28.43 1.47 5.68
CA TYR A 73 27.71 1.28 4.42
C TYR A 73 27.62 2.58 3.62
N THR A 74 27.68 2.47 2.29
CA THR A 74 27.69 3.61 1.37
C THR A 74 26.89 3.32 0.11
N PRO A 75 26.10 4.30 -0.41
CA PRO A 75 25.42 4.16 -1.69
C PRO A 75 26.37 4.04 -2.88
N TYR A 76 27.65 4.42 -2.71
CA TYR A 76 28.69 4.37 -3.74
C TYR A 76 28.71 3.05 -4.51
N LYS A 77 28.54 1.92 -3.81
CA LYS A 77 28.55 0.57 -4.40
C LYS A 77 27.58 0.43 -5.58
N PHE A 78 26.49 1.18 -5.57
CA PHE A 78 25.40 1.10 -6.55
C PHE A 78 25.25 2.37 -7.39
N TRP A 79 26.10 3.37 -7.16
CA TRP A 79 26.02 4.64 -7.86
C TRP A 79 27.39 5.21 -8.19
N PHE A 80 27.75 5.08 -9.46
CA PHE A 80 29.00 5.56 -10.01
C PHE A 80 28.75 6.20 -11.38
N ASP A 81 29.59 7.17 -11.74
CA ASP A 81 29.59 7.81 -13.04
C ASP A 81 30.30 6.95 -14.09
N THR A 82 29.79 6.97 -15.32
CA THR A 82 30.51 6.46 -16.49
C THR A 82 30.59 7.57 -17.53
N LYS A 83 31.44 7.40 -18.56
CA LYS A 83 31.48 8.36 -19.68
C LYS A 83 30.19 8.41 -20.48
N VAL A 84 29.43 7.31 -20.50
CA VAL A 84 28.13 7.21 -21.18
C VAL A 84 27.03 7.85 -20.32
N ASP A 85 27.12 7.68 -19.00
CA ASP A 85 26.14 8.15 -18.03
C ASP A 85 26.79 9.09 -17.00
N PRO A 86 27.15 10.33 -17.39
CA PRO A 86 27.70 11.30 -16.46
C PRO A 86 26.64 11.73 -15.45
N ILE A 87 26.99 11.72 -14.17
CA ILE A 87 26.06 12.17 -13.13
C ILE A 87 26.26 13.66 -12.88
N GLN A 88 25.19 14.44 -13.04
CA GLN A 88 25.20 15.85 -12.64
C GLN A 88 25.47 15.96 -11.14
N TYR A 89 26.51 16.71 -10.79
CA TYR A 89 26.98 16.76 -9.42
C TYR A 89 26.16 17.72 -8.54
N TYR A 90 25.65 18.78 -9.17
CA TYR A 90 24.82 19.81 -8.56
C TYR A 90 23.51 19.93 -9.34
N ASN A 91 22.43 20.32 -8.66
CA ASN A 91 21.23 20.84 -9.32
C ASN A 91 21.45 22.31 -9.76
N ASP A 92 20.43 22.90 -10.39
CA ASP A 92 20.44 24.29 -10.86
C ASP A 92 20.72 25.31 -9.73
N GLU A 93 20.35 24.98 -8.49
CA GLU A 93 20.60 25.78 -7.29
C GLU A 93 21.96 25.50 -6.63
N LYS A 94 22.87 24.79 -7.32
CA LYS A 94 24.19 24.37 -6.80
C LYS A 94 24.13 23.47 -5.56
N LYS A 95 23.02 22.78 -5.31
CA LYS A 95 22.88 21.77 -4.25
C LYS A 95 23.39 20.43 -4.73
N ARG A 96 24.22 19.79 -3.92
CA ARG A 96 24.79 18.47 -4.20
C ARG A 96 23.84 17.35 -3.83
N HIS A 97 24.03 16.19 -4.47
CA HIS A 97 23.29 15.00 -4.11
C HIS A 97 23.49 14.60 -2.65
N SER A 98 22.40 14.54 -1.91
CA SER A 98 22.38 14.26 -0.49
C SER A 98 21.04 13.71 -0.04
N PHE A 99 21.07 13.01 1.08
CA PHE A 99 19.91 12.67 1.87
C PHE A 99 20.28 12.77 3.34
N TRP A 100 19.29 12.95 4.19
CA TRP A 100 19.48 12.87 5.62
C TRP A 100 18.39 12.01 6.23
N TYR A 101 18.67 11.40 7.36
CA TYR A 101 17.72 10.52 8.02
C TYR A 101 17.74 10.80 9.52
N GLN A 102 16.62 10.50 10.15
CA GLN A 102 16.51 10.50 11.60
C GLN A 102 16.43 9.06 12.08
N TYR A 103 17.07 8.79 13.21
CA TYR A 103 16.91 7.54 13.91
C TYR A 103 16.84 7.77 15.41
N THR A 104 16.15 6.84 16.08
CA THR A 104 16.08 6.77 17.53
C THR A 104 17.03 5.68 18.01
N GLN A 105 17.93 6.04 18.92
CA GLN A 105 18.80 5.09 19.61
C GLN A 105 18.75 5.33 21.11
N ASN A 106 18.34 4.31 21.88
CA ASN A 106 18.18 4.40 23.33
C ASN A 106 17.40 5.67 23.75
N GLU A 107 16.23 5.89 23.12
CA GLU A 107 15.33 7.04 23.33
C GLU A 107 15.90 8.42 22.95
N LYS A 108 17.10 8.47 22.36
CA LYS A 108 17.70 9.71 21.86
C LYS A 108 17.53 9.83 20.35
N LEU A 109 17.15 11.02 19.92
CA LEU A 109 16.98 11.36 18.51
C LEU A 109 18.30 11.80 17.89
N HIS A 110 18.62 11.21 16.75
CA HIS A 110 19.80 11.58 15.97
C HIS A 110 19.44 11.88 14.53
N GLN A 111 19.96 12.98 13.97
CA GLN A 111 19.82 13.31 12.56
C GLN A 111 21.19 13.26 11.87
N VAL A 112 21.27 12.55 10.75
CA VAL A 112 22.54 12.32 10.03
C VAL A 112 22.37 12.61 8.55
N VAL A 113 23.27 13.43 8.01
CA VAL A 113 23.38 13.70 6.58
C VAL A 113 24.36 12.73 5.93
N LYS A 114 24.02 12.21 4.75
CA LYS A 114 24.94 11.57 3.80
C LYS A 114 24.94 12.40 2.53
N ALA A 115 26.11 12.91 2.15
CA ALA A 115 26.26 13.73 0.95
C ALA A 115 27.38 13.19 0.07
N ARG A 116 27.17 13.27 -1.24
CA ARG A 116 28.23 13.01 -2.21
C ARG A 116 29.27 14.13 -2.11
N ILE A 117 30.56 13.79 -2.14
CA ILE A 117 31.68 14.74 -2.12
C ILE A 117 32.65 14.44 -3.27
N LYS A 118 33.02 15.47 -4.03
CA LYS A 118 33.91 15.35 -5.17
C LYS A 118 35.33 15.31 -4.62
N ARG A 119 35.95 14.14 -4.63
CA ARG A 119 37.37 13.98 -4.32
C ARG A 119 38.14 13.75 -5.63
N GLY A 120 39.34 14.31 -5.74
CA GLY A 120 40.14 14.25 -6.97
C GLY A 120 40.41 12.83 -7.47
N ASN A 121 40.54 11.86 -6.55
CA ASN A 121 40.80 10.46 -6.87
C ASN A 121 39.55 9.55 -6.76
N ASP A 122 38.41 10.11 -6.34
CA ASP A 122 37.14 9.37 -6.19
C ASP A 122 35.95 10.32 -6.40
N PRO A 123 35.41 10.42 -7.64
CA PRO A 123 34.28 11.30 -7.96
C PRO A 123 32.95 10.84 -7.34
N ASN A 124 32.91 9.66 -6.71
CA ASN A 124 31.69 9.02 -6.23
C ASN A 124 31.65 8.83 -4.71
N TYR A 125 32.58 9.45 -4.00
CA TYR A 125 32.70 9.34 -2.56
C TYR A 125 31.47 9.91 -1.82
N TRP A 126 31.02 9.22 -0.78
CA TRP A 126 29.95 9.65 0.13
C TRP A 126 30.49 9.73 1.56
N GLU A 127 30.25 10.85 2.24
CA GLU A 127 30.55 10.99 3.66
C GLU A 127 29.39 11.64 4.42
N THR A 128 29.48 11.57 5.76
CA THR A 128 28.62 12.40 6.59
C THR A 128 29.03 13.86 6.48
N SER A 129 28.06 14.77 6.61
CA SER A 129 28.34 16.21 6.55
C SER A 129 27.77 16.94 7.76
N ARG A 130 28.02 18.26 7.83
CA ARG A 130 27.37 19.14 8.81
C ARG A 130 25.84 19.14 8.55
N PRO A 131 25.02 19.35 9.59
CA PRO A 131 23.58 19.48 9.43
C PRO A 131 23.19 20.51 8.36
N LEU A 132 22.14 20.21 7.60
CA LEU A 132 21.61 21.06 6.53
C LEU A 132 20.38 21.79 7.07
N SER A 133 20.57 22.94 7.71
CA SER A 133 19.46 23.75 8.27
C SER A 133 18.43 24.13 7.20
N TRP A 134 18.88 24.48 5.99
CA TRP A 134 18.02 24.79 4.85
C TRP A 134 17.16 23.60 4.37
N ALA A 135 17.53 22.37 4.74
CA ALA A 135 16.82 21.14 4.38
C ALA A 135 15.93 20.63 5.53
N GLY A 136 15.58 21.49 6.49
CA GLY A 136 14.65 21.19 7.58
C GLY A 136 15.27 20.44 8.77
N MET A 137 16.60 20.38 8.88
CA MET A 137 17.25 19.79 10.05
C MET A 137 17.24 20.75 11.25
N SER A 138 16.95 20.22 12.43
CA SER A 138 16.86 20.98 13.68
C SER A 138 18.13 20.92 14.54
N VAL A 139 19.07 20.05 14.21
CA VAL A 139 20.31 19.86 14.98
C VAL A 139 21.42 20.81 14.51
N GLN A 140 22.20 21.31 15.47
CA GLN A 140 23.38 22.15 15.19
C GLN A 140 24.67 21.33 15.10
N GLU A 141 24.74 20.21 15.83
CA GLU A 141 25.92 19.35 15.88
C GLU A 141 25.84 18.16 14.92
N ARG A 142 27.01 17.65 14.51
CA ARG A 142 27.12 16.48 13.63
C ARG A 142 26.97 15.21 14.44
N HIS A 143 25.95 14.42 14.13
CA HIS A 143 25.77 13.08 14.71
C HIS A 143 26.42 11.97 13.88
N SER A 144 26.79 10.89 14.58
CA SER A 144 27.34 9.68 13.96
C SER A 144 26.24 8.85 13.27
N PRO A 145 26.55 8.16 12.15
CA PRO A 145 25.65 7.19 11.54
C PRO A 145 25.22 6.09 12.51
N ILE A 146 24.00 5.57 12.33
CA ILE A 146 23.48 4.47 13.13
C ILE A 146 24.34 3.19 13.00
N GLU A 147 24.64 2.54 14.12
CA GLU A 147 25.35 1.25 14.13
C GLU A 147 24.38 0.07 14.07
N LYS A 148 24.15 -0.43 12.85
CA LYS A 148 23.14 -1.46 12.54
C LYS A 148 23.69 -2.44 11.51
N ASN A 149 23.53 -3.75 11.75
CA ASN A 149 23.89 -4.77 10.76
C ASN A 149 22.93 -4.68 9.56
N VAL A 150 23.46 -4.68 8.35
CA VAL A 150 22.67 -4.58 7.11
C VAL A 150 22.78 -5.87 6.31
N ILE A 151 21.62 -6.44 5.97
CA ILE A 151 21.47 -7.54 5.02
C ILE A 151 20.79 -6.96 3.79
N TYR A 152 21.37 -7.20 2.62
CA TYR A 152 20.83 -6.77 1.32
C TYR A 152 20.77 -7.97 0.39
N LEU A 153 19.57 -8.33 -0.06
CA LEU A 153 19.32 -9.44 -0.98
C LEU A 153 18.59 -8.91 -2.22
N ASP A 154 19.18 -9.09 -3.40
CA ASP A 154 18.56 -8.77 -4.69
C ASP A 154 18.20 -10.08 -5.40
N PHE A 155 16.90 -10.37 -5.46
CA PHE A 155 16.38 -11.66 -5.91
C PHE A 155 16.56 -11.90 -7.41
N ARG A 156 16.88 -10.87 -8.18
CA ARG A 156 17.26 -11.00 -9.60
C ARG A 156 18.66 -11.63 -9.75
N GLU A 157 19.51 -11.50 -8.74
CA GLU A 157 20.87 -12.07 -8.71
C GLU A 157 20.96 -13.41 -7.97
N GLU A 158 19.87 -13.84 -7.32
CA GLU A 158 19.80 -15.03 -6.45
C GLU A 158 19.70 -16.37 -7.20
N LEU A 159 20.58 -16.56 -8.18
CA LEU A 159 20.72 -17.83 -8.89
C LEU A 159 21.59 -18.82 -8.11
N SER A 160 21.26 -20.11 -8.22
CA SER A 160 22.08 -21.18 -7.66
C SER A 160 23.46 -21.26 -8.34
N ALA A 161 24.44 -21.87 -7.68
CA ALA A 161 25.76 -22.08 -8.29
C ALA A 161 25.68 -22.89 -9.59
N PHE A 162 24.73 -23.84 -9.67
CA PHE A 162 24.43 -24.59 -10.88
C PHE A 162 23.89 -23.67 -11.98
N ASP A 163 22.83 -22.89 -11.71
CA ASP A 163 22.17 -22.04 -12.72
C ASP A 163 23.11 -20.96 -13.26
N LYS A 164 23.87 -20.31 -12.37
CA LYS A 164 24.88 -19.32 -12.76
C LYS A 164 25.84 -19.88 -13.82
N TYR A 165 26.31 -21.11 -13.64
CA TYR A 165 27.20 -21.73 -14.62
C TYR A 165 26.45 -22.29 -15.83
N PHE A 166 25.29 -22.91 -15.62
CA PHE A 166 24.53 -23.53 -16.69
C PHE A 166 24.08 -22.50 -17.75
N TYR A 167 23.51 -21.37 -17.31
CA TYR A 167 23.04 -20.32 -18.21
C TYR A 167 24.19 -19.41 -18.68
N PHE A 168 25.01 -18.89 -17.78
CA PHE A 168 25.99 -17.83 -18.10
C PHE A 168 27.44 -18.32 -18.19
N GLY A 169 27.73 -19.51 -17.68
CA GLY A 169 29.06 -20.10 -17.72
C GLY A 169 29.51 -20.43 -19.14
N ASN A 170 30.83 -20.38 -19.36
CA ASN A 170 31.46 -20.70 -20.63
C ASN A 170 32.48 -21.85 -20.47
N LEU A 171 32.76 -22.54 -21.58
CA LEU A 171 33.66 -23.70 -21.63
C LEU A 171 35.13 -23.35 -21.88
N SER A 172 35.48 -22.07 -21.94
CA SER A 172 36.86 -21.61 -22.15
C SER A 172 37.80 -22.27 -21.13
N ASN A 173 38.99 -22.71 -21.56
CA ASN A 173 39.96 -23.36 -20.69
C ASN A 173 39.43 -24.60 -19.93
N THR A 174 38.53 -25.37 -20.55
CA THR A 174 38.08 -26.68 -20.03
C THR A 174 38.30 -27.80 -21.05
N LYS A 175 38.49 -29.03 -20.57
CA LYS A 175 38.48 -30.25 -21.39
C LYS A 175 37.08 -30.88 -21.53
N ALA A 176 36.01 -30.12 -21.27
CA ALA A 176 34.64 -30.63 -21.33
C ALA A 176 34.03 -30.31 -22.70
N ARG A 177 33.28 -31.25 -23.28
CA ARG A 177 32.66 -31.09 -24.61
C ARG A 177 31.47 -30.14 -24.57
N ASN A 178 30.74 -30.12 -23.45
CA ASN A 178 29.58 -29.28 -23.23
C ASN A 178 29.45 -28.88 -21.74
N LYS A 179 28.55 -27.95 -21.44
CA LYS A 179 28.34 -27.44 -20.07
C LYS A 179 27.91 -28.55 -19.11
N GLN A 180 27.07 -29.48 -19.59
CA GLN A 180 26.56 -30.61 -18.81
C GLN A 180 27.70 -31.53 -18.36
N GLU A 181 28.65 -31.85 -19.25
CA GLU A 181 29.81 -32.67 -18.92
C GLU A 181 30.71 -31.96 -17.90
N TYR A 182 30.91 -30.65 -18.06
CA TYR A 182 31.68 -29.87 -17.07
C TYR A 182 31.04 -29.93 -15.69
N ILE A 183 29.74 -29.65 -15.59
CA ILE A 183 29.00 -29.68 -14.32
C ILE A 183 29.07 -31.09 -13.72
N ARG A 184 28.84 -32.15 -14.51
CA ARG A 184 28.92 -33.55 -14.04
C ARG A 184 30.28 -33.87 -13.43
N ARG A 185 31.38 -33.46 -14.07
CA ARG A 185 32.74 -33.66 -13.53
C ARG A 185 32.92 -32.91 -12.20
N LYS A 186 32.45 -31.67 -12.12
CA LYS A 186 32.60 -30.81 -10.93
C LYS A 186 31.64 -31.16 -9.78
N ALA A 187 30.49 -31.74 -10.07
CA ALA A 187 29.51 -32.19 -9.08
C ALA A 187 30.08 -33.24 -8.12
N SER A 188 31.16 -33.93 -8.48
CA SER A 188 31.89 -34.81 -7.57
C SER A 188 32.42 -34.11 -6.31
N TYR A 189 32.86 -32.84 -6.42
CA TYR A 189 33.27 -32.02 -5.29
C TYR A 189 32.07 -31.64 -4.42
N LEU A 190 30.96 -31.27 -5.05
CA LEU A 190 29.71 -30.96 -4.36
C LEU A 190 29.18 -32.18 -3.59
N TYR A 191 29.17 -33.35 -4.22
CA TYR A 191 28.77 -34.60 -3.57
C TYR A 191 29.63 -34.91 -2.33
N LYS A 192 30.96 -34.74 -2.43
CA LYS A 192 31.88 -34.91 -1.30
C LYS A 192 31.58 -33.94 -0.16
N ALA A 193 31.35 -32.66 -0.48
CA ALA A 193 30.96 -31.66 0.51
C ALA A 193 29.64 -32.03 1.20
N LEU A 194 28.60 -32.36 0.43
CA LEU A 194 27.29 -32.71 0.97
C LEU A 194 27.27 -34.03 1.76
N SER A 195 28.25 -34.91 1.52
CA SER A 195 28.39 -36.19 2.24
C SER A 195 29.27 -36.08 3.50
N ASN A 196 30.18 -35.11 3.55
CA ASN A 196 31.06 -34.86 4.69
C ASN A 196 31.11 -33.36 5.00
N LYS A 197 30.47 -32.94 6.10
CA LYS A 197 30.29 -31.53 6.47
C LYS A 197 31.60 -30.75 6.63
N ASP A 198 32.69 -31.45 7.01
CA ASP A 198 34.02 -30.85 7.23
C ASP A 198 34.89 -30.85 5.96
N TYR A 199 34.38 -31.37 4.84
CA TYR A 199 35.13 -31.38 3.59
C TYR A 199 35.31 -29.97 3.03
N ILE A 200 36.57 -29.52 2.96
CA ILE A 200 36.97 -28.28 2.29
C ILE A 200 37.88 -28.62 1.12
N ALA A 201 37.41 -28.40 -0.09
CA ALA A 201 38.24 -28.57 -1.29
C ALA A 201 39.20 -27.39 -1.44
N LYS A 202 40.43 -27.68 -1.89
CA LYS A 202 41.47 -26.69 -2.14
C LYS A 202 41.69 -26.50 -3.64
N SER A 203 41.90 -25.26 -4.05
CA SER A 203 42.36 -24.92 -5.40
C SER A 203 43.85 -25.30 -5.59
N PRO A 204 44.36 -25.30 -6.83
CA PRO A 204 45.81 -25.45 -7.07
C PRO A 204 46.67 -24.44 -6.31
N HIS A 205 46.12 -23.26 -5.98
CA HIS A 205 46.78 -22.20 -5.21
C HIS A 205 46.44 -22.25 -3.71
N ARG A 206 45.98 -23.40 -3.19
CA ARG A 206 45.60 -23.63 -1.78
C ARG A 206 44.49 -22.73 -1.24
N LYS A 207 43.72 -22.07 -2.10
CA LYS A 207 42.51 -21.33 -1.69
C LYS A 207 41.36 -22.30 -1.44
N ASP A 208 40.57 -22.04 -0.41
CA ASP A 208 39.34 -22.79 -0.13
C ASP A 208 38.32 -22.57 -1.24
N LEU A 209 37.75 -23.66 -1.74
CA LEU A 209 36.74 -23.64 -2.78
C LEU A 209 35.32 -23.71 -2.22
N ASN A 210 35.15 -23.99 -0.93
CA ASN A 210 33.86 -24.00 -0.27
C ASN A 210 33.95 -23.61 1.19
N LYS A 211 32.81 -23.16 1.73
CA LYS A 211 32.58 -23.05 3.17
C LYS A 211 32.10 -24.41 3.72
N PRO A 212 32.14 -24.61 5.05
CA PRO A 212 31.55 -25.79 5.68
C PRO A 212 30.08 -25.96 5.29
N VAL A 213 29.64 -27.21 5.15
CA VAL A 213 28.24 -27.48 4.83
C VAL A 213 27.37 -27.17 6.04
N LYS A 214 26.36 -26.33 5.82
CA LYS A 214 25.39 -25.98 6.84
C LYS A 214 24.17 -26.90 6.72
N HIS A 215 23.86 -27.53 7.85
CA HIS A 215 22.62 -28.26 8.07
C HIS A 215 21.59 -27.27 8.56
N LEU A 216 20.43 -27.18 7.90
CA LEU A 216 19.43 -26.19 8.27
C LEU A 216 18.78 -26.58 9.60
N SER A 217 18.65 -25.61 10.49
CA SER A 217 17.98 -25.79 11.78
C SER A 217 16.49 -26.11 11.60
N THR A 218 15.85 -26.64 12.66
CA THR A 218 14.41 -26.92 12.66
C THR A 218 13.59 -25.68 12.34
N ALA A 219 13.95 -24.52 12.92
CA ALA A 219 13.29 -23.25 12.64
C ALA A 219 13.45 -22.79 11.18
N GLU A 220 14.63 -23.00 10.57
CA GLU A 220 14.85 -22.70 9.15
C GLU A 220 14.02 -23.63 8.25
N LEU A 221 14.01 -24.95 8.54
CA LEU A 221 13.22 -25.93 7.79
C LEU A 221 11.72 -25.69 7.88
N GLU A 222 11.21 -25.35 9.07
CA GLU A 222 9.80 -24.99 9.28
C GLU A 222 9.42 -23.73 8.49
N ALA A 223 10.27 -22.70 8.52
CA ALA A 223 10.03 -21.48 7.75
C ALA A 223 10.02 -21.73 6.24
N ILE A 224 11.00 -22.48 5.71
CA ILE A 224 11.08 -22.82 4.29
C ILE A 224 9.88 -23.66 3.88
N SER A 225 9.51 -24.66 4.68
CA SER A 225 8.36 -25.52 4.42
C SER A 225 7.05 -24.73 4.41
N TYR A 226 6.91 -23.80 5.35
CA TYR A 226 5.77 -22.89 5.42
C TYR A 226 5.70 -22.00 4.17
N ILE A 227 6.78 -21.28 3.82
CA ILE A 227 6.78 -20.35 2.69
C ILE A 227 6.51 -21.08 1.37
N LEU A 228 7.21 -22.18 1.11
CA LEU A 228 7.08 -22.92 -0.15
C LEU A 228 5.84 -23.83 -0.22
N GLY A 229 5.18 -24.10 0.92
CA GLY A 229 4.02 -24.98 0.98
C GLY A 229 4.37 -26.44 0.70
N ARG A 230 5.58 -26.87 1.06
CA ARG A 230 6.12 -28.23 0.84
C ARG A 230 6.78 -28.71 2.12
N ASN A 231 6.61 -29.99 2.47
CA ASN A 231 7.20 -30.56 3.67
C ASN A 231 8.63 -31.04 3.40
N TYR A 232 9.62 -30.27 3.85
CA TYR A 232 11.02 -30.67 3.83
C TYR A 232 11.40 -31.35 5.14
N THR A 233 11.96 -32.55 5.03
CA THR A 233 12.45 -33.35 6.17
C THR A 233 13.88 -33.01 6.53
N ASP A 234 14.67 -32.60 5.55
CA ASP A 234 16.06 -32.20 5.73
C ASP A 234 16.50 -31.27 4.61
N THR A 235 17.46 -30.38 4.88
CA THR A 235 18.06 -29.52 3.86
C THR A 235 19.52 -29.22 4.22
N LEU A 236 20.40 -29.34 3.23
CA LEU A 236 21.82 -28.98 3.32
C LEU A 236 22.09 -27.80 2.41
N SER A 237 22.84 -26.80 2.89
CA SER A 237 23.29 -25.67 2.08
C SER A 237 24.81 -25.54 2.14
N VAL A 238 25.43 -25.20 1.01
CA VAL A 238 26.87 -24.94 0.95
C VAL A 238 27.16 -23.80 -0.01
N PHE A 239 28.04 -22.88 0.41
CA PHE A 239 28.60 -21.84 -0.45
C PHE A 239 29.92 -22.31 -1.03
N HIS A 240 30.08 -22.27 -2.36
CA HIS A 240 31.28 -22.77 -3.02
C HIS A 240 31.55 -22.12 -4.39
N SER A 241 32.73 -22.39 -4.94
CA SER A 241 33.17 -22.03 -6.30
C SER A 241 33.48 -23.24 -7.20
N PHE A 242 32.90 -24.43 -6.91
CA PHE A 242 33.16 -25.66 -7.67
C PHE A 242 32.88 -25.54 -9.18
N PHE A 243 31.89 -24.73 -9.56
CA PHE A 243 31.50 -24.46 -10.94
C PHE A 243 32.11 -23.15 -11.49
N ARG A 244 33.31 -22.75 -11.00
CA ARG A 244 34.02 -21.48 -11.29
C ARG A 244 33.44 -20.25 -10.59
N ASN A 245 32.13 -20.08 -10.66
CA ASN A 245 31.45 -18.96 -10.04
C ASN A 245 31.14 -19.28 -8.58
N GLU A 246 31.26 -18.28 -7.71
CA GLU A 246 30.81 -18.40 -6.32
C GLU A 246 29.27 -18.40 -6.27
N GLY A 247 28.72 -19.30 -5.47
CA GLY A 247 27.28 -19.40 -5.27
C GLY A 247 26.90 -20.46 -4.25
N TYR A 248 25.60 -20.54 -3.99
CA TYR A 248 25.00 -21.53 -3.10
C TYR A 248 24.49 -22.73 -3.90
N SER A 249 24.72 -23.91 -3.35
CA SER A 249 24.02 -25.16 -3.74
C SER A 249 23.27 -25.68 -2.53
N VAL A 250 22.07 -26.19 -2.77
CA VAL A 250 21.19 -26.72 -1.73
C VAL A 250 20.70 -28.10 -2.13
N LEU A 251 20.71 -29.00 -1.16
CA LEU A 251 20.18 -30.34 -1.29
C LEU A 251 18.93 -30.46 -0.43
N PHE A 252 17.79 -30.61 -1.08
CA PHE A 252 16.48 -30.78 -0.46
C PHE A 252 16.19 -32.26 -0.25
N LYS A 253 15.54 -32.58 0.87
CA LYS A 253 15.01 -33.91 1.15
C LYS A 253 13.58 -33.81 1.65
N THR A 254 12.67 -34.42 0.93
CA THR A 254 11.27 -34.63 1.34
C THR A 254 11.07 -36.10 1.72
N GLN A 255 9.84 -36.46 2.11
CA GLN A 255 9.48 -37.86 2.34
C GLN A 255 9.62 -38.74 1.08
N PHE A 256 9.46 -38.14 -0.11
CA PHE A 256 9.36 -38.87 -1.38
C PHE A 256 10.59 -38.74 -2.27
N ALA A 257 11.37 -37.66 -2.11
CA ALA A 257 12.46 -37.34 -3.02
C ALA A 257 13.64 -36.66 -2.31
N LYS A 258 14.81 -36.81 -2.93
CA LYS A 258 16.02 -36.07 -2.60
C LYS A 258 16.55 -35.46 -3.88
N TYR A 259 16.66 -34.14 -3.92
CA TYR A 259 17.04 -33.42 -5.14
C TYR A 259 17.84 -32.17 -4.81
N SER A 260 18.64 -31.71 -5.78
CA SER A 260 19.46 -30.51 -5.63
C SER A 260 18.92 -29.36 -6.47
N GLU A 261 19.63 -28.24 -6.51
CA GLU A 261 19.30 -27.06 -7.30
C GLU A 261 19.03 -27.34 -8.78
N ALA A 262 19.59 -28.43 -9.34
CA ALA A 262 19.37 -28.81 -10.74
C ALA A 262 17.93 -29.25 -11.06
N PHE A 263 17.14 -29.62 -10.05
CA PHE A 263 15.73 -29.98 -10.17
C PHE A 263 14.82 -29.08 -9.32
N ALA A 264 15.42 -28.16 -8.55
CA ALA A 264 14.69 -27.19 -7.74
C ALA A 264 14.29 -25.98 -8.59
N GLY A 265 13.21 -25.32 -8.22
CA GLY A 265 12.89 -24.01 -8.80
C GLY A 265 13.86 -22.94 -8.27
N SER A 266 14.17 -21.93 -9.09
CA SER A 266 14.93 -20.74 -8.66
C SER A 266 14.32 -20.08 -7.41
N GLY A 267 12.99 -20.10 -7.29
CA GLY A 267 12.26 -19.62 -6.10
C GLY A 267 12.56 -20.41 -4.82
N GLU A 268 12.77 -21.73 -4.89
CA GLU A 268 13.13 -22.53 -3.70
C GLU A 268 14.50 -22.11 -3.17
N MET A 269 15.46 -21.88 -4.07
CA MET A 269 16.81 -21.45 -3.73
C MET A 269 16.84 -20.07 -3.08
N ALA A 270 16.11 -19.13 -3.67
CA ALA A 270 15.95 -17.78 -3.16
C ALA A 270 15.36 -17.77 -1.73
N VAL A 271 14.33 -18.57 -1.48
CA VAL A 271 13.70 -18.67 -0.15
C VAL A 271 14.64 -19.28 0.88
N VAL A 272 15.40 -20.33 0.54
CA VAL A 272 16.39 -20.90 1.47
C VAL A 272 17.39 -19.83 1.91
N ARG A 273 17.95 -19.08 0.96
CA ARG A 273 18.90 -18.02 1.28
C ARG A 273 18.27 -16.92 2.11
N LEU A 274 17.07 -16.45 1.75
CA LEU A 274 16.34 -15.44 2.51
C LEU A 274 16.14 -15.89 3.96
N VAL A 275 15.61 -17.10 4.17
CA VAL A 275 15.31 -17.62 5.50
C VAL A 275 16.58 -17.73 6.32
N GLN A 276 17.67 -18.22 5.75
CA GLN A 276 18.96 -18.28 6.44
C GLN A 276 19.47 -16.90 6.83
N GLU A 277 19.50 -15.94 5.92
CA GLU A 277 20.02 -14.60 6.22
C GLU A 277 19.16 -13.90 7.29
N VAL A 278 17.83 -13.98 7.19
CA VAL A 278 16.92 -13.35 8.16
C VAL A 278 16.99 -14.05 9.54
N ILE A 279 16.96 -15.39 9.59
CA ILE A 279 17.03 -16.15 10.86
C ILE A 279 18.42 -16.09 11.49
N ASN A 280 19.49 -15.83 10.75
CA ASN A 280 20.83 -15.66 11.34
C ASN A 280 21.22 -14.20 11.59
N ALA A 281 20.42 -13.24 11.09
CA ALA A 281 20.61 -11.82 11.35
C ALA A 281 20.67 -11.50 12.85
N THR A 282 21.56 -10.60 13.25
CA THR A 282 21.60 -10.11 14.64
C THR A 282 20.36 -9.27 14.97
N ASN A 283 19.96 -9.24 16.23
CA ASN A 283 18.82 -8.43 16.68
C ASN A 283 18.96 -6.98 16.23
N TYR A 284 17.84 -6.35 15.90
CA TYR A 284 17.77 -4.98 15.39
C TYR A 284 18.52 -4.77 14.07
N SER A 285 18.72 -5.79 13.23
CA SER A 285 19.26 -5.60 11.86
C SER A 285 18.34 -4.78 10.94
N LEU A 286 18.93 -4.17 9.90
CA LEU A 286 18.25 -3.61 8.73
C LEU A 286 18.29 -4.66 7.63
N ILE A 287 17.13 -5.13 7.19
CA ILE A 287 17.02 -6.14 6.14
C ILE A 287 16.40 -5.47 4.93
N ILE A 288 17.09 -5.56 3.80
CA ILE A 288 16.68 -4.95 2.53
C ILE A 288 16.50 -6.09 1.52
N LEU A 289 15.30 -6.21 0.96
CA LEU A 289 14.93 -7.23 -0.01
C LEU A 289 14.47 -6.55 -1.30
N ASP A 290 15.19 -6.75 -2.41
CA ASP A 290 14.81 -6.22 -3.72
C ASP A 290 14.06 -7.30 -4.52
N GLU A 291 12.78 -7.08 -4.79
CA GLU A 291 11.88 -7.97 -5.57
C GLU A 291 11.80 -9.43 -5.09
N PRO A 292 11.51 -9.71 -3.80
CA PRO A 292 11.48 -11.08 -3.28
C PRO A 292 10.36 -11.95 -3.87
N GLU A 293 9.40 -11.37 -4.60
CA GLU A 293 8.37 -12.11 -5.34
C GLU A 293 8.90 -12.88 -6.56
N VAL A 294 10.10 -12.55 -7.05
CA VAL A 294 10.66 -13.17 -8.26
C VAL A 294 10.70 -14.69 -8.09
N SER A 295 10.05 -15.41 -9.03
CA SER A 295 9.93 -16.87 -9.03
C SER A 295 9.10 -17.49 -7.88
N LEU A 296 8.33 -16.70 -7.12
CA LEU A 296 7.38 -17.18 -6.12
C LEU A 296 5.93 -17.03 -6.59
N HIS A 297 5.09 -18.02 -6.30
CA HIS A 297 3.65 -17.93 -6.54
C HIS A 297 2.96 -17.05 -5.48
N PRO A 298 1.79 -16.44 -5.78
CA PRO A 298 1.07 -15.53 -4.88
C PRO A 298 0.91 -16.04 -3.44
N GLY A 299 0.50 -17.29 -3.25
CA GLY A 299 0.36 -17.86 -1.90
C GLY A 299 1.69 -18.00 -1.13
N ALA A 300 2.81 -18.19 -1.82
CA ALA A 300 4.13 -18.21 -1.19
C ALA A 300 4.61 -16.79 -0.83
N GLN A 301 4.24 -15.79 -1.62
CA GLN A 301 4.53 -14.38 -1.35
C GLN A 301 3.80 -13.90 -0.09
N GLU A 302 2.51 -14.24 0.07
CA GLU A 302 1.76 -13.95 1.30
C GLU A 302 2.43 -14.62 2.52
N ARG A 303 2.76 -15.91 2.44
CA ARG A 303 3.45 -16.62 3.53
C ARG A 303 4.83 -16.05 3.84
N LEU A 304 5.56 -15.57 2.82
CA LEU A 304 6.82 -14.86 3.01
C LEU A 304 6.61 -13.57 3.81
N THR A 305 5.62 -12.75 3.45
CA THR A 305 5.28 -11.53 4.20
C THR A 305 4.98 -11.87 5.67
N ASN A 306 4.19 -12.92 5.92
CA ASN A 306 3.90 -13.34 7.29
C ASN A 306 5.15 -13.80 8.06
N PHE A 307 6.04 -14.55 7.40
CA PHE A 307 7.34 -14.91 7.97
C PHE A 307 8.16 -13.67 8.35
N LEU A 308 8.22 -12.64 7.50
CA LEU A 308 8.95 -11.41 7.80
C LEU A 308 8.35 -10.68 9.02
N LEU A 309 7.02 -10.62 9.14
CA LEU A 309 6.34 -10.07 10.33
C LEU A 309 6.69 -10.85 11.61
N GLU A 310 6.76 -12.18 11.55
CA GLU A 310 7.23 -13.00 12.67
C GLU A 310 8.66 -12.64 13.09
N GLN A 311 9.58 -12.51 12.12
CA GLN A 311 10.97 -12.17 12.41
C GLN A 311 11.13 -10.75 12.96
N ILE A 312 10.27 -9.81 12.56
CA ILE A 312 10.19 -8.47 13.17
C ILE A 312 9.81 -8.59 14.65
N LYS A 313 8.81 -9.40 15.00
CA LYS A 313 8.42 -9.58 16.41
C LYS A 313 9.54 -10.20 17.24
N LEU A 314 10.22 -11.22 16.70
CA LEU A 314 11.25 -11.97 17.42
C LEU A 314 12.54 -11.16 17.61
N LYS A 315 13.03 -10.54 16.53
CA LYS A 315 14.37 -9.94 16.49
C LYS A 315 14.39 -8.43 16.36
N LYS A 316 13.21 -7.80 16.29
CA LYS A 316 13.04 -6.35 16.16
C LYS A 316 13.75 -5.79 14.93
N HIS A 317 13.76 -6.56 13.84
CA HIS A 317 14.31 -6.11 12.57
C HIS A 317 13.53 -4.92 12.03
N GLN A 318 14.22 -4.06 11.28
CA GLN A 318 13.60 -3.12 10.37
C GLN A 318 13.78 -3.68 8.96
N ILE A 319 12.70 -3.92 8.25
CA ILE A 319 12.70 -4.61 6.96
C ILE A 319 12.15 -3.67 5.90
N VAL A 320 12.90 -3.48 4.82
CA VAL A 320 12.47 -2.70 3.65
C VAL A 320 12.48 -3.62 2.44
N VAL A 321 11.35 -3.69 1.75
CA VAL A 321 11.10 -4.55 0.60
C VAL A 321 10.73 -3.67 -0.59
N THR A 322 11.20 -3.97 -1.78
CA THR A 322 10.57 -3.46 -3.01
C THR A 322 9.72 -4.56 -3.63
N SER A 323 8.58 -4.20 -4.20
CA SER A 323 7.74 -5.19 -4.87
C SER A 323 6.85 -4.56 -5.92
N HIS A 324 6.49 -5.38 -6.90
CA HIS A 324 5.39 -5.15 -7.84
C HIS A 324 4.19 -6.04 -7.56
N SER A 325 4.27 -6.91 -6.55
CA SER A 325 3.24 -7.91 -6.31
C SER A 325 2.13 -7.38 -5.39
N PRO A 326 0.86 -7.42 -5.85
CA PRO A 326 -0.29 -7.20 -4.98
C PRO A 326 -0.30 -8.12 -3.76
N SER A 327 0.13 -9.38 -3.93
CA SER A 327 0.09 -10.41 -2.88
C SER A 327 1.01 -10.08 -1.71
N ILE A 328 2.08 -9.31 -1.91
CA ILE A 328 2.99 -8.91 -0.84
C ILE A 328 2.36 -7.84 0.07
N ILE A 329 1.59 -6.91 -0.50
CA ILE A 329 1.04 -5.76 0.22
C ILE A 329 -0.42 -5.92 0.68
N LYS A 330 -1.14 -6.90 0.11
CA LYS A 330 -2.58 -7.13 0.32
C LYS A 330 -3.07 -7.10 1.78
N HIS A 331 -2.26 -7.60 2.71
CA HIS A 331 -2.62 -7.70 4.12
C HIS A 331 -1.87 -6.70 5.01
N LEU A 332 -1.09 -5.80 4.42
CA LEU A 332 -0.28 -4.85 5.16
C LEU A 332 -1.07 -3.60 5.56
N PRO A 333 -0.72 -2.97 6.69
CA PRO A 333 -1.33 -1.71 7.08
C PRO A 333 -0.82 -0.57 6.16
N LYS A 334 -1.60 0.50 6.02
CA LYS A 334 -1.29 1.64 5.13
C LYS A 334 0.07 2.29 5.44
N GLU A 335 0.49 2.27 6.70
CA GLU A 335 1.76 2.80 7.20
C GLU A 335 2.98 2.05 6.62
N ALA A 336 2.78 0.80 6.21
CA ALA A 336 3.82 -0.05 5.63
C ALA A 336 4.03 0.20 4.13
N ILE A 337 3.05 0.79 3.43
CA ILE A 337 3.03 0.85 1.97
C ILE A 337 3.50 2.23 1.50
N LYS A 338 4.51 2.24 0.62
CA LYS A 338 5.08 3.46 0.03
C LYS A 338 5.07 3.34 -1.49
N VAL A 339 4.30 4.19 -2.16
CA VAL A 339 4.10 4.10 -3.61
C VAL A 339 4.96 5.14 -4.32
N LEU A 340 5.88 4.69 -5.17
CA LEU A 340 6.65 5.54 -6.07
C LEU A 340 5.95 5.68 -7.41
N TYR A 341 5.69 6.92 -7.80
CA TYR A 341 5.09 7.24 -9.10
C TYR A 341 5.79 8.45 -9.72
N GLN A 342 5.81 8.48 -11.05
CA GLN A 342 6.39 9.61 -11.78
C GLN A 342 5.37 10.74 -11.85
N SER A 343 5.77 11.96 -11.52
CA SER A 343 4.95 13.12 -11.79
C SER A 343 4.91 13.39 -13.30
N PRO A 344 3.72 13.50 -13.90
CA PRO A 344 3.59 13.90 -15.31
C PRO A 344 4.15 15.29 -15.60
N SER A 345 4.18 16.19 -14.61
CA SER A 345 4.59 17.59 -14.81
C SER A 345 6.10 17.80 -14.70
N SER A 346 6.77 17.15 -13.75
CA SER A 346 8.21 17.31 -13.51
C SER A 346 9.07 16.17 -14.07
N GLY A 347 8.47 15.01 -14.35
CA GLY A 347 9.18 13.77 -14.68
C GLY A 347 9.98 13.18 -13.51
N ARG A 348 9.96 13.81 -12.33
CA ARG A 348 10.58 13.31 -11.10
C ARG A 348 9.65 12.34 -10.38
N PHE A 349 10.21 11.54 -9.48
CA PHE A 349 9.49 10.51 -8.75
C PHE A 349 9.04 10.99 -7.36
N PHE A 350 7.74 10.91 -7.11
CA PHE A 350 7.11 11.19 -5.83
C PHE A 350 6.89 9.90 -5.04
N VAL A 351 6.78 10.04 -3.72
CA VAL A 351 6.38 8.96 -2.83
C VAL A 351 5.05 9.33 -2.19
N LYS A 352 4.01 8.55 -2.47
CA LYS A 352 2.76 8.58 -1.71
C LYS A 352 2.86 7.59 -0.54
N GLU A 353 2.38 8.02 0.62
CA GLU A 353 2.40 7.26 1.86
C GLU A 353 0.98 7.09 2.40
N ASN A 354 0.77 6.15 3.32
CA ASN A 354 -0.49 5.97 4.04
C ASN A 354 -1.67 5.65 3.10
N LEU A 355 -1.38 4.87 2.06
CA LEU A 355 -2.36 4.34 1.12
C LEU A 355 -2.83 2.95 1.54
N LEU A 356 -4.11 2.67 1.33
CA LEU A 356 -4.65 1.32 1.44
C LEU A 356 -4.03 0.40 0.36
N PRO A 357 -3.94 -0.92 0.60
CA PRO A 357 -3.45 -1.86 -0.40
C PRO A 357 -4.15 -1.71 -1.75
N GLU A 358 -5.46 -1.50 -1.75
CA GLU A 358 -6.28 -1.35 -2.95
C GLU A 358 -5.98 -0.06 -3.72
N GLU A 359 -5.65 1.03 -3.03
CA GLU A 359 -5.20 2.29 -3.65
C GLU A 359 -3.80 2.10 -4.27
N ALA A 360 -2.93 1.33 -3.60
CA ALA A 360 -1.60 1.02 -4.12
C ALA A 360 -1.66 0.11 -5.36
N PHE A 361 -2.65 -0.79 -5.45
CA PHE A 361 -2.86 -1.66 -6.62
C PHE A 361 -3.06 -0.87 -7.92
N PHE A 362 -3.74 0.27 -7.85
CA PHE A 362 -3.90 1.17 -8.99
C PHE A 362 -2.55 1.58 -9.59
N HIS A 363 -1.57 1.90 -8.75
CA HIS A 363 -0.25 2.38 -9.18
C HIS A 363 0.68 1.28 -9.71
N ILE A 364 0.34 0.01 -9.50
CA ILE A 364 1.03 -1.15 -10.09
C ILE A 364 0.22 -1.78 -11.23
N GLU A 365 -0.76 -1.05 -11.77
CA GLU A 365 -1.62 -1.47 -12.90
C GLU A 365 -2.37 -2.78 -12.65
N PHE A 366 -2.69 -3.04 -11.37
CA PHE A 366 -3.47 -4.19 -10.99
C PHE A 366 -4.95 -3.81 -10.94
N SER A 367 -5.78 -4.49 -11.74
CA SER A 367 -7.22 -4.22 -11.81
C SER A 367 -7.91 -4.66 -10.52
N ASN A 368 -8.55 -3.72 -9.83
CA ASN A 368 -9.39 -4.06 -8.69
C ASN A 368 -10.79 -4.48 -9.20
N GLU A 369 -11.04 -5.79 -9.26
CA GLU A 369 -12.35 -6.33 -9.65
C GLU A 369 -13.43 -6.12 -8.57
N ASN A 370 -13.02 -5.71 -7.38
CA ASN A 370 -13.83 -5.69 -6.15
C ASN A 370 -14.21 -4.27 -5.71
N LYS A 371 -14.67 -3.44 -6.66
CA LYS A 371 -15.08 -2.05 -6.39
C LYS A 371 -16.27 -1.96 -5.44
N LYS A 372 -16.29 -0.91 -4.61
CA LYS A 372 -17.39 -0.58 -3.71
C LYS A 372 -18.42 0.23 -4.46
N ARG A 373 -19.68 -0.18 -4.43
CA ARG A 373 -20.75 0.51 -5.16
C ARG A 373 -21.48 1.45 -4.22
N ILE A 374 -21.61 2.72 -4.60
CA ILE A 374 -22.39 3.71 -3.86
C ILE A 374 -23.62 4.08 -4.69
N HIS A 375 -24.79 3.89 -4.11
CA HIS A 375 -26.09 4.25 -4.69
C HIS A 375 -26.55 5.60 -4.17
N PHE A 376 -27.00 6.45 -5.09
CA PHE A 376 -27.53 7.77 -4.82
C PHE A 376 -28.98 7.87 -5.28
N GLU A 377 -29.78 8.65 -4.54
CA GLU A 377 -31.15 9.00 -4.95
C GLU A 377 -31.22 10.26 -5.82
N ASP A 378 -30.24 11.14 -5.71
CA ASP A 378 -30.12 12.39 -6.47
C ASP A 378 -28.85 12.37 -7.36
N ILE A 379 -29.01 12.85 -8.59
CA ILE A 379 -27.91 12.92 -9.56
C ILE A 379 -26.85 13.96 -9.17
N LEU A 380 -27.25 15.04 -8.50
CA LEU A 380 -26.36 16.08 -7.98
C LEU A 380 -25.52 15.55 -6.82
N ALA A 381 -26.11 14.78 -5.91
CA ALA A 381 -25.37 14.10 -4.84
C ALA A 381 -24.26 13.20 -5.42
N LYS A 382 -24.60 12.42 -6.46
CA LYS A 382 -23.63 11.61 -7.20
C LYS A 382 -22.51 12.45 -7.84
N GLU A 383 -22.84 13.58 -8.47
CA GLU A 383 -21.86 14.45 -9.13
C GLU A 383 -20.93 15.14 -8.11
N ILE A 384 -21.45 15.55 -6.95
CA ILE A 384 -20.64 16.08 -5.84
C ILE A 384 -19.62 15.04 -5.40
N VAL A 385 -20.04 13.82 -5.09
CA VAL A 385 -19.14 12.74 -4.66
C VAL A 385 -18.16 12.35 -5.76
N SER A 386 -18.59 12.26 -7.02
CA SER A 386 -17.71 12.01 -8.16
C SER A 386 -16.63 13.07 -8.28
N SER A 387 -16.99 14.34 -8.11
CA SER A 387 -16.04 15.45 -8.23
C SER A 387 -15.07 15.52 -7.04
N ILE A 388 -15.53 15.16 -5.83
CA ILE A 388 -14.67 14.98 -4.66
C ILE A 388 -13.66 13.86 -4.90
N LEU A 389 -14.09 12.69 -5.37
CA LEU A 389 -13.20 11.55 -5.65
C LEU A 389 -12.11 11.92 -6.67
N LYS A 390 -12.49 12.60 -7.75
CA LYS A 390 -11.54 13.13 -8.75
C LYS A 390 -10.53 14.11 -8.15
N ASN A 391 -10.98 14.96 -7.22
CA ASN A 391 -10.13 15.94 -6.55
C ASN A 391 -9.16 15.29 -5.55
N ILE A 392 -9.59 14.26 -4.82
CA ILE A 392 -8.73 13.57 -3.85
C ILE A 392 -7.66 12.73 -4.56
N GLY A 393 -8.01 12.05 -5.65
CA GLY A 393 -7.07 11.28 -6.45
C GLY A 393 -7.71 10.15 -7.25
N LYS A 394 -7.18 9.90 -8.45
CA LYS A 394 -7.66 8.85 -9.36
C LYS A 394 -7.57 7.46 -8.75
N GLU A 395 -6.58 7.21 -7.89
CA GLU A 395 -6.44 5.94 -7.19
C GLU A 395 -7.61 5.63 -6.24
N LYS A 396 -8.20 6.66 -5.61
CA LYS A 396 -9.39 6.50 -4.77
C LYS A 396 -10.63 6.36 -5.61
N GLU A 397 -10.76 7.14 -6.67
CA GLU A 397 -11.88 7.07 -7.61
C GLU A 397 -12.07 5.64 -8.15
N GLU A 398 -10.97 4.95 -8.48
CA GLU A 398 -11.00 3.60 -9.04
C GLU A 398 -11.54 2.53 -8.05
N LEU A 399 -11.54 2.81 -6.75
CA LEU A 399 -12.12 1.92 -5.74
C LEU A 399 -13.65 1.89 -5.77
N PHE A 400 -14.28 2.93 -6.34
CA PHE A 400 -15.72 3.13 -6.25
C PHE A 400 -16.42 2.98 -7.60
N LYS A 401 -17.66 2.53 -7.53
CA LYS A 401 -18.62 2.64 -8.62
C LYS A 401 -19.82 3.44 -8.13
N LEU A 402 -20.13 4.54 -8.80
CA LEU A 402 -21.22 5.43 -8.38
C LEU A 402 -22.44 5.23 -9.28
N ASP A 403 -23.55 4.79 -8.71
CA ASP A 403 -24.80 4.53 -9.41
C ASP A 403 -25.91 5.45 -8.90
N TYR A 404 -26.74 5.93 -9.82
CA TYR A 404 -27.88 6.78 -9.53
C TYR A 404 -29.14 5.96 -9.80
N ASN A 405 -30.05 5.91 -8.84
CA ASN A 405 -31.25 5.08 -8.90
C ASN A 405 -32.48 5.99 -8.99
N PRO A 406 -33.11 6.13 -10.17
CA PRO A 406 -34.32 6.94 -10.33
C PRO A 406 -35.48 6.24 -9.62
N GLY A 407 -35.89 6.78 -8.48
CA GLY A 407 -36.89 6.13 -7.62
C GLY A 407 -37.01 6.69 -6.20
N GLY A 408 -35.99 7.45 -5.75
CA GLY A 408 -35.96 8.09 -4.43
C GLY A 408 -35.67 7.13 -3.27
N CYS A 409 -35.45 7.70 -2.08
CA CYS A 409 -35.12 6.98 -0.85
C CYS A 409 -36.03 5.78 -0.55
N SER A 410 -37.35 5.93 -0.77
CA SER A 410 -38.33 4.90 -0.43
C SER A 410 -38.14 3.58 -1.19
N ILE A 411 -37.79 3.64 -2.48
CA ILE A 411 -37.55 2.45 -3.30
C ILE A 411 -36.26 1.77 -2.87
N ILE A 412 -35.20 2.55 -2.63
CA ILE A 412 -33.93 2.03 -2.13
C ILE A 412 -34.13 1.30 -0.79
N ASN A 413 -34.87 1.91 0.14
CA ASN A 413 -35.14 1.31 1.45
C ASN A 413 -35.96 0.01 1.36
N LYS A 414 -36.94 -0.07 0.45
CA LYS A 414 -37.88 -1.21 0.34
C LYS A 414 -37.39 -2.35 -0.56
N ASP A 415 -36.71 -2.03 -1.65
CA ASP A 415 -36.43 -3.03 -2.69
C ASP A 415 -34.94 -3.40 -2.74
N PHE A 416 -34.05 -2.44 -2.48
CA PHE A 416 -32.61 -2.63 -2.62
C PHE A 416 -31.97 -3.11 -1.31
N ILE A 417 -32.20 -2.41 -0.20
CA ILE A 417 -31.60 -2.77 1.10
C ILE A 417 -31.96 -4.21 1.52
N PRO A 418 -33.21 -4.72 1.37
CA PRO A 418 -33.53 -6.10 1.75
C PRO A 418 -32.82 -7.18 0.93
N ILE A 419 -32.26 -6.82 -0.22
CA ILE A 419 -31.38 -7.68 -1.01
C ILE A 419 -29.95 -7.58 -0.48
N TYR A 420 -29.44 -6.35 -0.30
CA TYR A 420 -28.06 -6.10 0.11
C TYR A 420 -27.76 -6.56 1.53
N CYS A 421 -28.70 -6.45 2.47
CA CYS A 421 -28.50 -6.86 3.86
C CYS A 421 -28.37 -8.38 4.05
N ARG A 422 -28.63 -9.18 3.01
CA ARG A 422 -28.47 -10.64 3.08
C ARG A 422 -27.00 -11.04 3.10
N ASP A 423 -26.11 -10.19 2.59
CA ASP A 423 -24.67 -10.35 2.66
C ASP A 423 -24.10 -9.46 3.76
N GLU A 424 -23.53 -10.07 4.81
CA GLU A 424 -22.92 -9.33 5.92
C GLU A 424 -21.66 -8.56 5.50
N GLN A 425 -21.05 -8.93 4.37
CA GLN A 425 -19.89 -8.26 3.78
C GLN A 425 -20.26 -7.48 2.51
N SER A 426 -21.52 -7.05 2.42
CA SER A 426 -22.02 -6.30 1.27
C SER A 426 -21.16 -5.08 0.98
N LYS A 427 -20.74 -4.96 -0.28
CA LYS A 427 -19.98 -3.82 -0.82
C LYS A 427 -20.87 -2.77 -1.47
N GLU A 428 -22.16 -2.90 -1.23
CA GLU A 428 -23.20 -1.99 -1.65
C GLU A 428 -23.38 -0.96 -0.52
N PHE A 429 -23.28 0.31 -0.85
CA PHE A 429 -23.37 1.44 0.07
C PHE A 429 -24.41 2.42 -0.45
N ILE A 430 -25.08 3.11 0.46
CA ILE A 430 -26.16 4.03 0.11
C ILE A 430 -25.82 5.40 0.66
N PHE A 431 -26.00 6.42 -0.17
CA PHE A 431 -25.84 7.81 0.22
C PHE A 431 -27.15 8.55 -0.05
N PHE A 432 -27.82 8.96 1.02
CA PHE A 432 -29.05 9.74 0.95
C PHE A 432 -28.78 11.23 1.19
N ASP A 433 -29.74 12.05 0.81
CA ASP A 433 -29.76 13.46 1.16
C ASP A 433 -29.96 13.62 2.68
N GLY A 434 -29.51 14.74 3.25
CA GLY A 434 -29.52 14.92 4.70
C GLY A 434 -30.94 14.95 5.30
N ASP A 435 -31.94 15.37 4.51
CA ASP A 435 -33.34 15.40 4.91
C ASP A 435 -33.99 14.01 5.04
N GLN A 436 -33.35 12.96 4.52
CA GLN A 436 -33.77 11.56 4.70
C GLN A 436 -33.27 10.95 6.02
N CYS A 437 -32.51 11.69 6.83
CA CYS A 437 -32.03 11.26 8.13
C CYS A 437 -33.08 11.58 9.22
N PHE A 438 -33.96 10.62 9.52
CA PHE A 438 -35.05 10.82 10.48
C PHE A 438 -34.68 10.51 11.94
N SER A 439 -33.61 9.71 12.15
CA SER A 439 -33.13 9.31 13.47
C SER A 439 -31.68 8.85 13.40
N GLU A 440 -31.00 8.82 14.55
CA GLU A 440 -29.69 8.16 14.64
C GLU A 440 -29.79 6.67 14.29
N HIS A 441 -28.67 6.10 13.81
CA HIS A 441 -28.63 4.70 13.45
C HIS A 441 -28.94 3.79 14.64
N ILE A 442 -30.04 3.03 14.51
CA ILE A 442 -30.51 2.13 15.55
C ILE A 442 -29.67 0.85 15.54
N ASP A 443 -29.07 0.50 16.70
CA ASP A 443 -28.45 -0.81 16.89
C ASP A 443 -29.43 -1.74 17.61
N TRP A 444 -29.81 -2.83 16.95
CA TRP A 444 -30.70 -3.81 17.57
C TRP A 444 -30.05 -4.53 18.75
N LYS A 445 -28.72 -4.50 18.88
CA LYS A 445 -27.96 -5.10 19.99
C LYS A 445 -28.17 -4.34 21.31
N ASP A 446 -28.64 -3.10 21.25
CA ASP A 446 -29.01 -2.32 22.43
C ASP A 446 -30.38 -2.74 23.01
N ILE A 447 -31.15 -3.56 22.27
CA ILE A 447 -32.46 -4.05 22.70
C ILE A 447 -32.29 -5.28 23.60
N PRO A 448 -32.88 -5.32 24.81
CA PRO A 448 -32.86 -6.50 25.67
C PRO A 448 -33.39 -7.74 24.94
N THR A 449 -32.71 -8.89 25.05
CA THR A 449 -33.02 -10.10 24.27
C THR A 449 -34.47 -10.57 24.42
N ARG A 450 -35.09 -10.33 25.57
CA ARG A 450 -36.49 -10.69 25.87
C ARG A 450 -37.51 -9.84 25.10
N GLU A 451 -37.10 -8.69 24.60
CA GLU A 451 -37.96 -7.72 23.90
C GLU A 451 -37.78 -7.75 22.38
N ILE A 452 -36.88 -8.59 21.87
CA ILE A 452 -36.64 -8.74 20.43
C ILE A 452 -37.80 -9.52 19.82
N THR A 453 -38.82 -8.79 19.39
CA THR A 453 -39.97 -9.30 18.63
C THR A 453 -39.99 -8.73 17.21
N LEU A 454 -40.65 -9.44 16.29
CA LEU A 454 -40.78 -8.99 14.90
C LEU A 454 -41.41 -7.59 14.82
N GLU A 455 -42.50 -7.36 15.56
CA GLU A 455 -43.21 -6.07 15.61
C GLU A 455 -42.30 -4.94 16.08
N LYS A 456 -41.48 -5.19 17.10
CA LYS A 456 -40.57 -4.17 17.64
C LYS A 456 -39.46 -3.84 16.65
N LEU A 457 -38.86 -4.84 15.99
CA LEU A 457 -37.84 -4.61 14.96
C LEU A 457 -38.42 -3.88 13.74
N GLN A 458 -39.61 -4.27 13.26
CA GLN A 458 -40.29 -3.57 12.17
C GLN A 458 -40.63 -2.11 12.54
N LYS A 459 -41.00 -1.85 13.79
CA LYS A 459 -41.20 -0.48 14.29
C LYS A 459 -39.92 0.33 14.25
N TYR A 460 -38.78 -0.23 14.66
CA TYR A 460 -37.49 0.46 14.58
C TYR A 460 -37.07 0.73 13.13
N ILE A 461 -37.23 -0.25 12.25
CA ILE A 461 -37.02 -0.06 10.80
C ILE A 461 -37.92 1.09 10.28
N HIS A 462 -39.19 1.13 10.69
CA HIS A 462 -40.10 2.19 10.30
C HIS A 462 -39.69 3.57 10.84
N ILE A 463 -39.20 3.65 12.08
CA ILE A 463 -38.67 4.90 12.65
C ILE A 463 -37.46 5.39 11.84
N GLN A 464 -36.60 4.47 11.42
CA GLN A 464 -35.37 4.80 10.71
C GLN A 464 -35.60 5.18 9.24
N THR A 465 -36.60 4.60 8.59
CA THR A 465 -36.79 4.70 7.13
C THR A 465 -38.10 5.35 6.70
N HIS A 466 -39.04 5.56 7.62
CA HIS A 466 -40.45 5.90 7.35
C HIS A 466 -41.15 4.95 6.37
N CYS A 467 -40.58 3.75 6.14
CA CYS A 467 -41.07 2.76 5.20
C CYS A 467 -41.51 1.49 5.93
N ASN A 468 -42.56 0.86 5.42
CA ASN A 468 -42.89 -0.52 5.79
C ASN A 468 -42.15 -1.45 4.83
N ILE A 469 -41.37 -2.38 5.38
CA ILE A 469 -40.46 -3.24 4.63
C ILE A 469 -40.94 -4.68 4.73
N ASP A 470 -41.17 -5.28 3.57
CA ASP A 470 -41.64 -6.65 3.45
C ASP A 470 -40.48 -7.60 3.10
N PHE A 471 -40.19 -8.52 4.01
CA PHE A 471 -39.17 -9.54 3.80
C PHE A 471 -39.79 -10.83 3.23
N HIS A 472 -39.38 -11.18 2.02
CA HIS A 472 -39.71 -12.48 1.41
C HIS A 472 -38.84 -13.60 2.02
N VAL A 473 -39.50 -14.59 2.63
CA VAL A 473 -38.88 -15.76 3.28
C VAL A 473 -39.46 -17.06 2.73
N ASP A 474 -38.71 -18.16 2.87
CA ASP A 474 -39.17 -19.48 2.45
C ASP A 474 -40.39 -19.93 3.26
N GLY A 475 -41.36 -20.54 2.58
CA GLY A 475 -42.56 -21.09 3.20
C GLY A 475 -43.17 -22.21 2.38
N ASN A 476 -43.38 -23.37 3.02
CA ASN A 476 -44.32 -24.37 2.51
C ASN A 476 -45.73 -23.93 2.88
N SER A 477 -46.64 -23.88 1.91
CA SER A 477 -48.08 -23.76 2.15
C SER A 477 -48.53 -22.47 2.86
N GLY A 478 -48.01 -21.30 2.47
CA GLY A 478 -48.54 -19.99 2.88
C GLY A 478 -48.28 -19.57 4.33
N ARG A 479 -47.47 -20.32 5.11
CA ARG A 479 -46.97 -19.89 6.42
C ARG A 479 -45.51 -19.45 6.32
N SER A 480 -45.28 -18.14 6.43
CA SER A 480 -43.96 -17.51 6.48
C SER A 480 -43.23 -17.88 7.78
N ASN A 481 -41.93 -18.23 7.70
CA ASN A 481 -41.12 -18.57 8.87
C ASN A 481 -40.78 -17.30 9.71
N PRO A 482 -41.33 -17.17 10.94
CA PRO A 482 -41.16 -15.95 11.75
C PRO A 482 -39.72 -15.75 12.25
N VAL A 483 -38.97 -16.83 12.45
CA VAL A 483 -37.56 -16.76 12.89
C VAL A 483 -36.69 -16.16 11.80
N GLN A 484 -36.90 -16.54 10.54
CA GLN A 484 -36.18 -15.99 9.39
C GLN A 484 -36.48 -14.49 9.19
N LYS A 485 -37.73 -14.06 9.42
CA LYS A 485 -38.08 -12.64 9.35
C LYS A 485 -37.39 -11.79 10.41
N ILE A 486 -37.29 -12.31 11.64
CA ILE A 486 -36.56 -11.63 12.72
C ILE A 486 -35.06 -11.51 12.36
N ASP A 487 -34.45 -12.57 11.82
CA ASP A 487 -33.06 -12.54 11.36
C ASP A 487 -32.83 -11.50 10.26
N LEU A 488 -33.71 -11.45 9.25
CA LEU A 488 -33.62 -10.45 8.19
C LEU A 488 -33.82 -9.02 8.70
N CYS A 489 -34.69 -8.79 9.67
CA CYS A 489 -34.83 -7.47 10.29
C CYS A 489 -33.56 -7.04 11.04
N LYS A 490 -32.89 -7.97 11.74
CA LYS A 490 -31.60 -7.70 12.40
C LYS A 490 -30.52 -7.35 11.39
N LYS A 491 -30.41 -8.17 10.34
CA LYS A 491 -29.49 -7.93 9.22
C LYS A 491 -29.75 -6.60 8.52
N TYR A 492 -31.03 -6.22 8.35
CA TYR A 492 -31.40 -4.92 7.81
C TYR A 492 -30.86 -3.78 8.68
N LEU A 493 -31.08 -3.83 9.99
CA LEU A 493 -30.60 -2.80 10.92
C LEU A 493 -29.06 -2.77 11.00
N ASP A 494 -28.39 -3.93 11.02
CA ASP A 494 -26.93 -4.02 10.95
C ASP A 494 -26.38 -3.41 9.64
N TYR A 495 -26.99 -3.75 8.50
CA TYR A 495 -26.61 -3.16 7.21
C TYR A 495 -26.87 -1.66 7.20
N TYR A 496 -28.05 -1.19 7.63
CA TYR A 496 -28.39 0.23 7.64
C TYR A 496 -27.36 1.01 8.48
N LYS A 497 -27.03 0.49 9.66
CA LYS A 497 -26.04 1.11 10.56
C LYS A 497 -24.65 1.25 9.93
N ASN A 498 -24.22 0.27 9.13
CA ASN A 498 -22.85 0.17 8.62
C ASN A 498 -22.67 0.69 7.19
N ASN A 499 -23.72 0.67 6.36
CA ASN A 499 -23.64 0.85 4.90
C ASN A 499 -24.47 2.03 4.37
N VAL A 500 -25.34 2.65 5.19
CA VAL A 500 -26.10 3.85 4.80
C VAL A 500 -25.42 5.10 5.38
N PHE A 501 -25.34 6.16 4.58
CA PHE A 501 -24.75 7.44 4.95
C PHE A 501 -25.63 8.58 4.45
N TYR A 502 -25.42 9.78 4.99
CA TYR A 502 -26.18 10.97 4.64
C TYR A 502 -25.26 12.15 4.30
N LEU A 503 -25.71 12.98 3.37
CA LEU A 503 -25.07 14.27 3.10
C LEU A 503 -25.15 15.21 4.32
N PRO A 504 -24.16 16.13 4.49
CA PRO A 504 -24.09 17.00 5.65
C PRO A 504 -25.19 18.09 5.67
N CYS A 505 -25.73 18.45 4.51
CA CYS A 505 -26.84 19.39 4.37
C CYS A 505 -28.13 18.65 3.99
N ALA A 506 -29.28 19.29 4.23
CA ALA A 506 -30.60 18.73 3.94
C ALA A 506 -30.74 18.31 2.48
N ILE A 507 -30.30 19.16 1.55
CA ILE A 507 -30.29 18.88 0.11
C ILE A 507 -28.89 19.12 -0.50
N PRO A 508 -28.53 18.48 -1.62
CA PRO A 508 -27.22 18.61 -2.23
C PRO A 508 -26.91 20.04 -2.71
N GLU A 509 -27.92 20.81 -3.13
CA GLU A 509 -27.75 22.20 -3.58
C GLU A 509 -27.19 23.11 -2.49
N ASP A 510 -27.58 22.89 -1.23
CA ASP A 510 -27.11 23.70 -0.09
C ASP A 510 -25.60 23.52 0.16
N ILE A 511 -25.02 22.40 -0.28
CA ILE A 511 -23.59 22.12 -0.12
C ILE A 511 -22.75 23.04 -1.02
N ILE A 512 -23.24 23.30 -2.24
CA ILE A 512 -22.47 23.93 -3.30
C ILE A 512 -22.85 25.40 -3.53
N TRP A 513 -23.97 25.86 -2.97
CA TRP A 513 -24.44 27.22 -3.16
C TRP A 513 -23.44 28.24 -2.58
N ASN A 514 -23.11 29.25 -3.37
CA ASN A 514 -22.24 30.34 -2.96
C ASN A 514 -22.72 31.65 -3.58
N GLU A 515 -23.07 32.61 -2.72
CA GLU A 515 -23.65 33.89 -3.13
C GLU A 515 -22.67 34.75 -3.92
N ASP A 516 -21.38 34.72 -3.58
CA ASP A 516 -20.35 35.51 -4.29
C ASP A 516 -20.20 35.02 -5.74
N ILE A 517 -20.28 33.71 -5.96
CA ILE A 517 -20.23 33.12 -7.31
C ILE A 517 -21.46 33.53 -8.11
N ALA A 518 -22.65 33.40 -7.51
CA ALA A 518 -23.90 33.82 -8.14
C ALA A 518 -23.87 35.30 -8.52
N HIS A 519 -23.38 36.16 -7.61
CA HIS A 519 -23.18 37.58 -7.87
C HIS A 519 -22.19 37.81 -9.03
N ASN A 520 -21.06 37.09 -9.07
CA ASN A 520 -20.07 37.24 -10.14
C ASN A 520 -20.67 36.92 -11.52
N PHE A 521 -21.44 35.84 -11.65
CA PHE A 521 -22.15 35.51 -12.89
C PHE A 521 -23.14 36.61 -13.29
N LEU A 522 -23.96 37.08 -12.35
CA LEU A 522 -24.95 38.12 -12.62
C LEU A 522 -24.30 39.45 -12.97
N SER A 523 -23.22 39.84 -12.30
CA SER A 523 -22.49 41.07 -12.56
C SER A 523 -21.83 41.07 -13.95
N ALA A 524 -21.35 39.92 -14.41
CA ALA A 524 -20.79 39.77 -15.75
C ALA A 524 -21.86 39.93 -16.85
N THR A 525 -23.10 39.52 -16.59
CA THR A 525 -24.22 39.61 -17.55
C THR A 525 -24.97 40.94 -17.47
N TYR A 526 -25.19 41.48 -16.26
CA TYR A 526 -26.10 42.60 -15.99
C TYR A 526 -25.42 43.86 -15.41
N GLY A 527 -24.10 43.84 -15.18
CA GLY A 527 -23.38 44.99 -14.64
C GLY A 527 -23.96 45.48 -13.31
N THR A 528 -24.33 46.76 -13.23
CA THR A 528 -24.87 47.39 -12.01
C THR A 528 -26.29 46.95 -11.63
N GLU A 529 -27.04 46.32 -12.54
CA GLU A 529 -28.43 45.88 -12.28
C GLU A 529 -28.51 44.54 -11.52
N CYS A 530 -27.38 43.84 -11.39
CA CYS A 530 -27.30 42.53 -10.75
C CYS A 530 -27.74 42.51 -9.28
N GLN A 531 -27.56 43.63 -8.56
CA GLN A 531 -27.87 43.73 -7.12
C GLN A 531 -29.36 43.44 -6.83
N SER A 532 -30.26 43.95 -7.69
CA SER A 532 -31.70 43.73 -7.53
C SER A 532 -32.13 42.29 -7.82
N ILE A 533 -31.34 41.57 -8.62
CA ILE A 533 -31.60 40.19 -9.02
C ILE A 533 -31.10 39.23 -7.95
N ILE A 534 -29.89 39.45 -7.43
CA ILE A 534 -29.32 38.60 -6.37
C ILE A 534 -30.14 38.72 -5.08
N GLU A 535 -30.66 39.89 -4.74
CA GLU A 535 -31.56 40.07 -3.58
C GLU A 535 -32.83 39.23 -3.70
N LYS A 536 -33.44 39.16 -4.89
CA LYS A 536 -34.61 38.31 -5.14
C LYS A 536 -34.29 36.81 -5.02
N ILE A 537 -33.13 36.40 -5.52
CA ILE A 537 -32.65 35.01 -5.43
C ILE A 537 -32.41 34.66 -3.96
N ASN A 538 -31.78 35.53 -3.18
CA ASN A 538 -31.45 35.26 -1.78
C ASN A 538 -32.67 35.12 -0.87
N ILE A 539 -33.82 35.69 -1.25
CA ILE A 539 -35.10 35.54 -0.54
C ILE A 539 -35.75 34.16 -0.76
N CYS A 540 -35.30 33.38 -1.75
CA CYS A 540 -35.85 32.06 -2.01
C CYS A 540 -35.63 31.10 -0.84
N GLU A 541 -36.65 30.26 -0.61
CA GLU A 541 -36.76 29.37 0.56
C GLU A 541 -35.63 28.32 0.67
N ASN A 542 -35.13 27.82 -0.46
CA ASN A 542 -34.06 26.81 -0.49
C ASN A 542 -33.13 27.00 -1.69
N SER A 543 -31.93 26.40 -1.63
CA SER A 543 -30.92 26.56 -2.67
C SER A 543 -31.35 25.96 -4.01
N LYS A 544 -32.26 24.99 -4.01
CA LYS A 544 -32.87 24.45 -5.25
C LYS A 544 -33.61 25.52 -6.04
N LYS A 545 -34.49 26.28 -5.39
CA LYS A 545 -35.16 27.45 -6.00
C LYS A 545 -34.15 28.55 -6.36
N LYS A 546 -33.11 28.74 -5.56
CA LYS A 546 -32.05 29.72 -5.88
C LYS A 546 -31.34 29.39 -7.20
N PHE A 547 -30.98 28.12 -7.42
CA PHE A 547 -30.37 27.68 -8.68
C PHE A 547 -31.33 27.80 -9.88
N GLU A 548 -32.62 27.50 -9.70
CA GLU A 548 -33.64 27.69 -10.74
C GLU A 548 -33.76 29.17 -11.14
N GLN A 549 -33.88 30.08 -10.16
CA GLN A 549 -33.96 31.52 -10.41
C GLN A 549 -32.67 32.09 -11.02
N LEU A 550 -31.51 31.61 -10.58
CA LEU A 550 -30.23 32.00 -11.17
C LEU A 550 -30.13 31.52 -12.63
N SER A 551 -30.60 30.30 -12.92
CA SER A 551 -30.66 29.78 -14.29
C SER A 551 -31.59 30.60 -15.18
N HIS A 552 -32.78 30.95 -14.68
CA HIS A 552 -33.71 31.86 -15.37
C HIS A 552 -33.07 33.21 -15.68
N ALA A 553 -32.35 33.79 -14.72
CA ALA A 553 -31.63 35.04 -14.92
C ALA A 553 -30.53 34.90 -15.98
N LEU A 554 -29.78 33.80 -16.02
CA LEU A 554 -28.65 33.69 -16.95
C LEU A 554 -29.03 33.26 -18.37
N TYR A 555 -30.03 32.40 -18.52
CA TYR A 555 -30.39 31.77 -19.79
C TYR A 555 -31.76 32.20 -20.35
N GLY A 556 -32.59 32.85 -19.52
CA GLY A 556 -33.98 33.16 -19.83
C GLY A 556 -34.93 31.98 -19.52
N ASN A 557 -36.20 32.29 -19.29
CA ASN A 557 -37.21 31.31 -18.89
C ASN A 557 -37.35 30.14 -19.88
N ASP A 558 -37.38 30.43 -21.18
CA ASP A 558 -37.61 29.42 -22.23
C ASP A 558 -36.43 28.45 -22.40
N ASN A 559 -35.23 28.84 -21.95
CA ASN A 559 -34.03 28.00 -22.03
C ASN A 559 -33.68 27.34 -20.69
N THR A 560 -34.44 27.60 -19.62
CA THR A 560 -34.17 27.01 -18.31
C THR A 560 -34.75 25.60 -18.26
N THR A 561 -33.87 24.62 -18.44
CA THR A 561 -34.17 23.20 -18.32
C THR A 561 -33.41 22.58 -17.14
N SER A 562 -33.81 21.37 -16.73
CA SER A 562 -33.07 20.58 -15.73
C SER A 562 -31.59 20.40 -16.10
N GLU A 563 -31.28 20.31 -17.40
CA GLU A 563 -29.90 20.16 -17.89
C GLU A 563 -29.10 21.47 -17.75
N THR A 564 -29.72 22.63 -18.00
CA THR A 564 -29.05 23.93 -17.79
C THR A 564 -28.81 24.22 -16.31
N ILE A 565 -29.77 23.89 -15.44
CA ILE A 565 -29.61 24.00 -13.99
C ILE A 565 -28.48 23.08 -13.52
N PHE A 566 -28.46 21.83 -13.99
CA PHE A 566 -27.39 20.88 -13.64
C PHE A 566 -26.02 21.34 -14.14
N SER A 567 -25.95 21.92 -15.35
CA SER A 567 -24.71 22.49 -15.89
C SER A 567 -24.18 23.64 -15.04
N LEU A 568 -25.07 24.51 -14.57
CA LEU A 568 -24.74 25.59 -13.64
C LEU A 568 -24.25 25.04 -12.30
N GLN A 569 -24.93 24.04 -11.74
CA GLN A 569 -24.52 23.36 -10.51
C GLN A 569 -23.13 22.73 -10.63
N ARG A 570 -22.77 22.14 -11.78
CA ARG A 570 -21.40 21.60 -12.02
C ARG A 570 -20.32 22.68 -11.93
N ILE A 571 -20.60 23.90 -12.38
CA ILE A 571 -19.66 25.02 -12.24
C ILE A 571 -19.49 25.41 -10.78
N PHE A 572 -20.59 25.45 -10.02
CA PHE A 572 -20.55 25.73 -8.57
C PHE A 572 -19.77 24.65 -7.81
N ILE A 573 -19.94 23.37 -8.16
CA ILE A 573 -19.15 22.26 -7.61
C ILE A 573 -17.65 22.51 -7.80
N GLN A 574 -17.20 22.86 -9.01
CA GLN A 574 -15.78 23.09 -9.28
C GLN A 574 -15.19 24.22 -8.43
N SER A 575 -15.97 25.28 -8.21
CA SER A 575 -15.54 26.37 -7.34
C SER A 575 -15.51 25.94 -5.87
N TRP A 576 -16.55 25.25 -5.41
CA TRP A 576 -16.69 24.77 -4.04
C TRP A 576 -15.55 23.81 -3.64
N LEU A 577 -15.09 22.94 -4.56
CA LEU A 577 -13.96 22.04 -4.32
C LEU A 577 -12.66 22.76 -3.93
N ASN A 578 -12.47 24.00 -4.37
CA ASN A 578 -11.29 24.81 -4.02
C ASN A 578 -11.36 25.38 -2.59
N GLN A 579 -12.56 25.49 -2.01
CA GLN A 579 -12.77 26.07 -0.68
C GLN A 579 -12.46 25.08 0.44
N GLN A 580 -12.64 23.76 0.21
CA GLN A 580 -12.39 22.68 1.17
C GLN A 580 -12.98 22.95 2.56
N ASP A 581 -14.25 23.36 2.58
CA ASP A 581 -15.00 23.71 3.77
C ASP A 581 -15.30 22.49 4.68
N HIS A 582 -16.11 22.72 5.71
CA HIS A 582 -16.54 21.65 6.63
C HIS A 582 -17.32 20.53 5.90
N ASN A 583 -18.18 20.88 4.95
CA ASN A 583 -18.99 19.91 4.21
C ASN A 583 -18.12 19.01 3.34
N TYR A 584 -17.12 19.58 2.68
CA TYR A 584 -16.12 18.84 1.90
C TYR A 584 -15.42 17.80 2.78
N LYS A 585 -14.90 18.23 3.94
CA LYS A 585 -14.21 17.34 4.88
C LYS A 585 -15.11 16.22 5.40
N SER A 586 -16.35 16.55 5.76
CA SER A 586 -17.34 15.56 6.22
C SER A 586 -17.59 14.47 5.18
N ILE A 587 -17.74 14.83 3.90
CA ILE A 587 -17.95 13.84 2.83
C ILE A 587 -16.67 13.05 2.57
N VAL A 588 -15.49 13.67 2.61
CA VAL A 588 -14.19 12.97 2.49
C VAL A 588 -14.00 11.94 3.59
N ASP A 589 -14.41 12.25 4.82
CA ASP A 589 -14.32 11.34 5.96
C ASP A 589 -15.26 10.13 5.77
N ILE A 590 -16.48 10.35 5.28
CA ILE A 590 -17.42 9.27 4.93
C ILE A 590 -16.81 8.38 3.83
N ILE A 591 -16.32 8.96 2.73
CA ILE A 591 -15.69 8.21 1.63
C ILE A 591 -14.50 7.40 2.15
N SER A 592 -13.67 7.98 3.02
CA SER A 592 -12.51 7.31 3.61
C SER A 592 -12.91 6.16 4.54
N ARG A 593 -14.01 6.32 5.29
CA ARG A 593 -14.59 5.23 6.09
C ARG A 593 -15.08 4.10 5.19
N ILE A 594 -15.85 4.41 4.14
CA ILE A 594 -16.30 3.41 3.16
C ILE A 594 -15.09 2.72 2.51
N ALA A 595 -14.03 3.44 2.17
CA ALA A 595 -12.80 2.88 1.60
C ALA A 595 -12.10 1.88 2.54
N SER A 596 -12.25 2.03 3.86
CA SER A 596 -11.64 1.14 4.87
C SER A 596 -12.45 -0.11 5.24
N LEU A 597 -13.77 -0.12 4.96
CA LEU A 597 -14.68 -1.25 5.22
C LEU A 597 -14.50 -2.39 4.21
#